data_AF-A0A3B9KY06-F1
#
_entry.id   AF-A0A3B9KY06-F1
#
_cell.length_a   1.000
_cell.length_b   1.000
_cell.length_c   1.000
_cell.angle_alpha   90.00
_cell.angle_beta   90.00
_cell.angle_gamma   90.00
#
_symmetry.space_group_name_H-M   'P 1'
#
loop_
_entity.id
_entity.type
_entity.pdbx_description
1 polymer ?
#
loop_
_entity_poly.entity_id
_entity_poly.type
_entity_poly.pdbx_seq_one_letter_code
_entity_poly.pdbx_strand_id
1 'polypeptide(L)'
;QLKHFRKSDAPVQKSEKPKADNAVRAKPQKKLSYKDEHRQKEINALIPKLQQEIRTLEEKMSDPDFYTRDPNGFAKASDRIGAARDELDEIEMEWLEIEEKREALAGS
;
A
#
# COMPACT_ATOMS: atom_id res chain seq x y z
N GLN A 1 -52.36 -22.28 62.47
CA GLN A 1 -51.71 -22.89 61.29
C GLN A 1 -50.58 -21.95 60.89
N LEU A 2 -49.41 -22.01 61.53
CA LEU A 2 -48.21 -22.71 61.00
C LEU A 2 -48.17 -22.56 59.46
N LYS A 3 -47.24 -21.82 58.86
CA LYS A 3 -45.92 -22.37 58.51
C LYS A 3 -45.04 -21.33 57.75
N HIS A 4 -43.82 -21.14 58.24
CA HIS A 4 -42.54 -20.73 57.59
C HIS A 4 -42.43 -19.31 56.99
N PHE A 5 -41.63 -18.37 57.51
CA PHE A 5 -40.21 -18.31 57.92
C PHE A 5 -39.23 -17.94 56.77
N ARG A 6 -38.63 -16.75 56.98
CA ARG A 6 -37.39 -16.13 56.43
C ARG A 6 -37.35 -15.65 54.97
N LYS A 7 -37.19 -14.34 54.70
CA LYS A 7 -36.01 -13.44 54.92
C LYS A 7 -34.95 -13.72 53.83
N SER A 8 -34.93 -12.97 52.73
CA SER A 8 -34.17 -11.72 52.47
C SER A 8 -33.00 -11.99 51.51
N ASP A 9 -32.54 -10.90 50.89
CA ASP A 9 -31.30 -10.69 50.12
C ASP A 9 -31.36 -10.99 48.60
N ALA A 10 -31.41 -9.97 47.73
CA ALA A 10 -30.37 -9.01 47.32
C ALA A 10 -29.76 -9.42 45.94
N PRO A 11 -29.17 -8.49 45.16
CA PRO A 11 -29.41 -8.33 43.73
C PRO A 11 -28.54 -9.21 42.84
N VAL A 12 -29.12 -9.76 41.77
CA VAL A 12 -28.36 -10.55 40.78
C VAL A 12 -27.69 -9.61 39.78
N GLN A 13 -26.43 -9.27 40.07
CA GLN A 13 -25.49 -8.73 39.09
C GLN A 13 -25.29 -9.77 37.98
N LYS A 14 -25.65 -9.40 36.75
CA LYS A 14 -25.30 -10.13 35.54
C LYS A 14 -23.79 -10.04 35.35
N SER A 15 -23.11 -11.13 35.68
CA SER A 15 -21.73 -11.40 35.32
C SER A 15 -21.58 -11.41 33.80
N GLU A 16 -21.03 -10.34 33.24
CA GLU A 16 -20.44 -10.32 31.89
C GLU A 16 -19.25 -11.29 31.87
N LYS A 17 -19.35 -12.31 31.02
CA LYS A 17 -18.25 -13.23 30.74
C LYS A 17 -17.09 -12.43 30.13
N PRO A 18 -15.84 -12.61 30.58
CA PRO A 18 -14.70 -12.08 29.85
C PRO A 18 -14.67 -12.78 28.50
N LYS A 19 -14.86 -12.02 27.40
CA LYS A 19 -14.51 -12.50 26.07
C LYS A 19 -13.02 -12.77 26.12
N ALA A 20 -12.68 -14.05 26.19
CA ALA A 20 -11.32 -14.52 26.00
C ALA A 20 -10.83 -13.93 24.69
N ASP A 21 -9.87 -13.03 24.82
CA ASP A 21 -9.08 -12.46 23.74
C ASP A 21 -8.23 -13.60 23.16
N ASN A 22 -8.86 -14.45 22.35
CA ASN A 22 -8.14 -15.33 21.44
C ASN A 22 -7.61 -14.45 20.32
N ALA A 23 -6.63 -13.62 20.64
CA ALA A 23 -5.64 -13.18 19.68
C ALA A 23 -4.88 -14.44 19.24
N VAL A 24 -5.48 -15.18 18.30
CA VAL A 24 -4.80 -16.23 17.56
C VAL A 24 -3.64 -15.51 16.89
N ARG A 25 -2.45 -15.67 17.47
CA ARG A 25 -1.21 -15.11 16.93
C ARG A 25 -1.12 -15.61 15.49
N ALA A 26 -1.28 -14.71 14.53
CA ALA A 26 -1.22 -15.06 13.12
C ALA A 26 0.09 -15.81 12.87
N LYS A 27 0.00 -17.02 12.30
CA LYS A 27 1.19 -17.80 11.99
C LYS A 27 2.11 -16.96 11.09
N PRO A 28 3.44 -17.00 11.30
CA PRO A 28 4.36 -16.26 10.45
C PRO A 28 4.13 -16.65 8.99
N GLN A 29 3.88 -15.66 8.13
CA GLN A 29 3.78 -15.87 6.70
C GLN A 29 5.18 -16.18 6.15
N LYS A 30 5.26 -17.04 5.14
CA LYS A 30 6.53 -17.41 4.49
C LYS A 30 6.68 -16.82 3.08
N LYS A 31 5.65 -16.10 2.61
CA LYS A 31 5.57 -15.53 1.28
C LYS A 31 4.77 -14.24 1.33
N LEU A 32 4.98 -13.39 0.33
CA LEU A 32 4.22 -12.16 0.14
C LEU A 32 2.72 -12.46 0.07
N SER A 33 1.90 -11.48 0.45
CA SER A 33 0.46 -11.59 0.25
C SER A 33 0.14 -11.57 -1.25
N TYR A 34 -1.00 -12.13 -1.66
CA TYR A 34 -1.44 -12.04 -3.07
C TYR A 34 -1.52 -10.60 -3.57
N LYS A 35 -1.88 -9.66 -2.69
CA LYS A 35 -1.92 -8.23 -2.98
C LYS A 35 -0.51 -7.70 -3.29
N ASP A 36 0.47 -8.00 -2.43
CA ASP A 36 1.86 -7.55 -2.64
C ASP A 36 2.49 -8.24 -3.87
N GLU A 37 2.22 -9.53 -4.11
CA GLU A 37 2.69 -10.24 -5.31
C GLU A 37 2.10 -9.65 -6.60
N HIS A 38 0.82 -9.28 -6.59
CA HIS A 38 0.18 -8.63 -7.72
C HIS A 38 0.78 -7.24 -7.95
N ARG A 39 0.92 -6.46 -6.87
CA ARG A 39 1.49 -5.13 -6.94
C ARG A 39 2.93 -5.13 -7.43
N GLN A 40 3.75 -6.08 -6.98
CA GLN A 40 5.11 -6.26 -7.47
C GLN A 40 5.16 -6.48 -9.00
N LYS A 41 4.21 -7.26 -9.55
CA LYS A 41 4.12 -7.48 -11.00
C LYS A 41 3.73 -6.21 -11.74
N GLU A 42 2.83 -5.41 -11.19
CA GLU A 42 2.46 -4.10 -11.75
C GLU A 42 3.66 -3.15 -11.75
N ILE A 43 4.33 -3.01 -10.60
CA ILE A 43 5.52 -2.15 -10.44
C ILE A 43 6.61 -2.53 -11.45
N ASN A 44 6.91 -3.81 -11.59
CA ASN A 44 7.89 -4.30 -12.56
C ASN A 44 7.55 -3.96 -14.01
N ALA A 45 6.25 -3.77 -14.33
CA ALA A 45 5.81 -3.33 -15.65
C ALA A 45 5.78 -1.80 -15.79
N LEU A 46 5.48 -1.07 -14.70
CA LEU A 46 5.34 0.39 -14.70
C LEU A 46 6.69 1.11 -14.76
N ILE A 47 7.68 0.68 -13.96
CA ILE A 47 9.02 1.30 -13.94
C ILE A 47 9.63 1.44 -15.34
N PRO A 48 9.80 0.37 -16.15
CA PRO A 48 10.40 0.51 -17.46
C PRO A 48 9.55 1.34 -18.43
N LYS A 49 8.22 1.32 -18.27
CA LYS A 49 7.30 2.13 -19.08
C LYS A 49 7.48 3.63 -18.81
N LEU A 50 7.54 4.02 -17.54
CA LEU A 50 7.75 5.42 -17.13
C LEU A 50 9.14 5.92 -17.54
N GLN A 51 10.17 5.10 -17.32
CA GLN A 51 11.53 5.43 -17.77
C GLN A 51 11.59 5.63 -19.29
N GLN A 52 10.91 4.79 -20.08
CA GLN A 52 10.85 4.96 -21.53
C GLN A 52 10.07 6.20 -21.93
N GLU A 53 8.96 6.49 -21.26
CA GLU A 53 8.17 7.70 -21.50
C GLU A 53 8.99 8.97 -21.24
N ILE A 54 9.68 9.04 -20.10
CA ILE A 54 10.57 10.16 -19.75
C ILE A 54 11.62 10.35 -20.84
N ARG A 55 12.36 9.29 -21.22
CA ARG A 55 13.37 9.38 -22.29
C ARG A 55 12.79 9.90 -23.59
N THR A 56 11.62 9.40 -23.99
CA THR A 56 10.96 9.80 -25.25
C THR A 56 10.57 11.27 -25.24
N LEU A 57 10.07 11.77 -24.10
CA LEU A 57 9.71 13.19 -23.95
C LEU A 57 10.94 14.09 -23.89
N GLU A 58 12.00 13.67 -23.20
CA GLU A 58 13.28 14.37 -23.15
C GLU A 58 13.93 14.47 -24.54
N GLU A 59 13.95 13.37 -25.30
CA GLU A 59 14.41 13.35 -26.69
C GLU A 59 13.60 14.31 -27.55
N LYS A 60 12.28 14.33 -27.42
CA LYS A 60 11.42 15.29 -28.12
C LYS A 60 11.74 16.74 -27.74
N MET A 61 12.02 17.01 -26.47
CA MET A 61 12.38 18.35 -25.98
C MET A 61 13.81 18.77 -26.34
N SER A 62 14.67 17.83 -26.73
CA SER A 62 16.02 18.13 -27.21
C SER A 62 16.04 18.75 -28.62
N ASP A 63 14.92 18.70 -29.37
CA ASP A 63 14.76 19.40 -30.63
C ASP A 63 14.74 20.93 -30.39
N PRO A 64 15.77 21.68 -30.86
CA PRO A 64 15.88 23.12 -30.61
C PRO A 64 14.74 23.93 -31.25
N ASP A 65 14.09 23.40 -32.29
CA ASP A 65 12.99 24.07 -32.98
C ASP A 65 11.62 23.74 -32.37
N PHE A 66 11.54 22.80 -31.43
CA PHE A 66 10.26 22.33 -30.90
C PHE A 66 9.52 23.46 -30.17
N TYR A 67 10.20 24.25 -29.33
CA TYR A 67 9.55 25.36 -28.64
C TYR A 67 8.99 26.41 -29.61
N THR A 68 9.77 26.78 -30.63
CA THR A 68 9.36 27.77 -31.64
C THR A 68 8.16 27.26 -32.45
N ARG A 69 8.14 25.96 -32.77
CA ARG A 69 7.08 25.31 -33.57
C ARG A 69 5.80 25.06 -32.76
N ASP A 70 5.91 24.66 -31.51
CA ASP A 70 4.79 24.30 -30.64
C ASP A 70 5.10 24.57 -29.15
N PRO A 71 4.95 25.83 -28.69
CA PRO A 71 5.19 26.18 -27.28
C PRO A 71 4.27 25.42 -26.32
N ASN A 72 3.03 25.16 -26.72
CA ASN A 72 2.05 24.44 -25.90
C ASN A 72 2.43 22.97 -25.74
N GLY A 73 2.89 22.33 -26.81
CA GLY A 73 3.41 20.97 -26.77
C GLY A 73 4.67 20.86 -25.92
N PHE A 74 5.56 21.85 -25.98
CA PHE A 74 6.75 21.90 -25.13
C PHE A 74 6.40 22.02 -23.65
N ALA A 75 5.47 22.90 -23.29
CA ALA A 75 4.98 23.04 -21.92
C ALA A 75 4.36 21.73 -21.41
N LYS A 76 3.48 21.10 -22.21
CA LYS A 76 2.88 19.80 -21.86
C LYS A 76 3.91 18.68 -21.71
N ALA A 77 4.94 18.65 -22.55
CA ALA A 77 6.02 17.67 -22.43
C ALA A 77 6.83 17.88 -21.14
N SER A 78 7.13 19.14 -20.80
CA SER A 78 7.81 19.52 -19.56
C SER A 78 7.02 19.07 -18.33
N ASP A 79 5.72 19.40 -18.29
CA ASP A 79 4.82 19.03 -17.19
C ASP A 79 4.70 17.50 -17.05
N ARG A 80 4.58 16.78 -18.19
CA ARG A 80 4.49 15.33 -18.16
C ARG A 80 5.79 14.67 -17.71
N ILE A 81 6.96 15.18 -18.09
CA ILE A 81 8.25 14.68 -17.58
C ILE A 81 8.31 14.82 -16.05
N GLY A 82 7.91 15.98 -15.52
CA GLY A 82 7.84 16.20 -14.07
C GLY A 82 6.95 15.16 -13.40
N ALA A 83 5.69 15.05 -13.84
CA ALA A 83 4.74 14.09 -13.29
C ALA A 83 5.19 12.62 -13.45
N ALA A 84 5.84 12.27 -14.56
CA ALA A 84 6.34 10.91 -14.78
C ALA A 84 7.52 10.55 -13.88
N ARG A 85 8.36 11.53 -13.53
CA ARG A 85 9.45 11.35 -12.56
C ARG A 85 8.89 11.20 -11.14
N ASP A 86 7.93 12.04 -10.75
CA ASP A 86 7.27 11.91 -9.45
C ASP A 86 6.59 10.52 -9.31
N GLU A 87 5.86 10.09 -10.35
CA GLU A 87 5.24 8.76 -10.41
C GLU A 87 6.27 7.62 -10.37
N LEU A 88 7.42 7.78 -11.04
CA LEU A 88 8.50 6.81 -11.00
C LEU A 88 9.09 6.69 -9.60
N ASP A 89 9.39 7.82 -8.95
CA ASP A 89 9.94 7.86 -7.59
C ASP A 89 8.99 7.19 -6.59
N GLU A 90 7.68 7.47 -6.66
CA GLU A 90 6.66 6.82 -5.81
C GLU A 90 6.64 5.30 -6.00
N ILE A 91 6.71 4.83 -7.26
CA ILE A 91 6.68 3.41 -7.60
C ILE A 91 7.99 2.71 -7.18
N GLU A 92 9.13 3.37 -7.30
CA GLU A 92 10.43 2.86 -6.84
C GLU A 92 10.45 2.76 -5.30
N MET A 93 9.85 3.70 -4.58
CA MET A 93 9.67 3.60 -3.13
C MET A 93 8.78 2.41 -2.75
N GLU A 94 7.65 2.21 -3.42
CA GLU A 94 6.78 1.05 -3.17
C GLU A 94 7.47 -0.28 -3.52
N TRP A 95 8.32 -0.29 -4.54
CA TRP A 95 9.15 -1.45 -4.86
C TRP A 95 10.06 -1.82 -3.68
N LEU A 96 10.74 -0.82 -3.08
CA LEU A 96 11.60 -1.03 -1.91
C LEU A 96 10.83 -1.57 -0.70
N GLU A 97 9.61 -1.07 -0.45
CA GLU A 97 8.78 -1.59 0.64
C GLU A 97 8.39 -3.07 0.43
N ILE A 98 8.08 -3.46 -0.80
CA ILE A 98 7.78 -4.86 -1.14
C ILE A 98 9.06 -5.72 -1.06
N GLU A 99 10.20 -5.15 -1.41
CA GLU A 99 11.52 -5.78 -1.25
C GLU A 99 11.80 -6.12 0.21
N GLU A 100 11.67 -5.13 1.09
CA GLU A 100 11.89 -5.28 2.53
C GLU A 100 10.95 -6.33 3.14
N LYS A 101 9.65 -6.30 2.79
CA LYS A 101 8.70 -7.33 3.21
C LYS A 101 9.15 -8.72 2.77
N ARG A 102 9.63 -8.86 1.54
CA ARG A 102 10.10 -10.16 1.03
C ARG A 102 11.35 -10.65 1.76
N GLU A 103 12.31 -9.77 2.00
CA GLU A 103 13.52 -10.10 2.76
C GLU A 103 13.19 -10.54 4.19
N ALA A 104 12.29 -9.82 4.88
CA ALA A 104 11.83 -10.17 6.21
C ALA A 104 11.18 -11.57 6.26
N LEU A 105 10.44 -11.94 5.22
CA LEU A 105 9.80 -13.26 5.09
C LEU A 105 10.80 -14.37 4.72
N ALA A 106 11.85 -14.05 3.96
CA ALA A 106 12.91 -14.99 3.60
C ALA A 106 13.85 -15.30 4.77
N GLY A 107 14.03 -14.34 5.69
CA GLY A 107 14.81 -14.50 6.92
C GLY A 107 14.05 -15.10 8.11
N SER A 108 12.74 -15.37 7.96
CA SER A 108 11.84 -15.95 8.99
C SER A 108 11.60 -17.45 8.80
#